data_AF-A0A937QM40-F1
#
_entry.id   AF-A0A937QM40-F1
#
_cell.length_a   1.000
_cell.length_b   1.000
_cell.length_c   1.000
_cell.angle_alpha   90.00
_cell.angle_beta   90.00
_cell.angle_gamma   90.00
#
_symmetry.space_group_name_H-M   'P 1'
#
loop_
_entity.id
_entity.type
_entity.pdbx_description
1 polymer ?
#
loop_
_entity_poly.entity_id
_entity_poly.type
_entity_poly.pdbx_seq_one_letter_code
_entity_poly.pdbx_strand_id
1 'polypeptide(L)'
;MNGTSGGIGTTFKQWGPGPIMVNHQFGDDASKNFGSYGLNAWICSVGPSSPTGWRNAAGRQWKKLQSRYATEIPMISDCTWYCANPISRNDKTENGDPWANGDSPAPTEDWWETQDPINFGQWSYDIARVCLNRHSKGVNMTFMDGSSRKVRLHDIWTLKWHTDSVSDYEVEIPWLRR
;
A
#
# COMPACT_ATOMS: atom_id res chain seq x y z
N MET A 1 -19.28 -3.14 -18.98
CA MET A 1 -19.06 -2.18 -17.87
C MET A 1 -17.56 -2.07 -17.56
N ASN A 2 -16.71 -1.90 -18.58
CA ASN A 2 -15.26 -1.65 -18.44
C ASN A 2 -14.89 -0.66 -19.53
N GLY A 3 -14.40 0.52 -19.16
CA GLY A 3 -13.88 1.53 -20.08
C GLY A 3 -12.35 1.51 -20.07
N THR A 4 -11.75 2.07 -21.11
CA THR A 4 -10.30 2.34 -21.26
C THR A 4 -9.73 3.28 -20.18
N SER A 5 -10.57 3.79 -19.30
CA SER A 5 -10.24 4.54 -18.09
C SER A 5 -10.19 3.61 -16.88
N GLY A 6 -9.04 2.97 -16.67
CA GLY A 6 -8.74 2.23 -15.44
C GLY A 6 -8.73 3.18 -14.26
N GLY A 7 -9.78 3.13 -13.43
CA GLY A 7 -9.87 3.92 -12.22
C GLY A 7 -9.15 3.21 -11.10
N ILE A 8 -7.95 3.66 -10.82
CA ILE A 8 -7.14 3.14 -9.73
C ILE A 8 -7.75 3.71 -8.43
N GLY A 9 -8.33 2.88 -7.56
CA GLY A 9 -8.39 3.20 -6.13
C GLY A 9 -9.56 3.92 -5.47
N THR A 10 -10.65 4.30 -6.16
CA THR A 10 -11.79 4.94 -5.46
C THR A 10 -12.79 3.94 -4.89
N THR A 11 -13.84 4.43 -4.21
CA THR A 11 -14.88 3.63 -3.53
C THR A 11 -15.45 2.49 -4.36
N PHE A 12 -15.60 2.71 -5.66
CA PHE A 12 -16.26 1.76 -6.57
C PHE A 12 -15.35 1.25 -7.68
N LYS A 13 -14.03 1.47 -7.57
CA LYS A 13 -13.10 1.14 -8.64
C LYS A 13 -11.98 0.21 -8.19
N GLN A 14 -11.75 -0.80 -9.02
CA GLN A 14 -10.70 -1.80 -8.88
C GLN A 14 -9.47 -1.39 -9.70
N TRP A 15 -8.28 -1.83 -9.30
CA TRP A 15 -7.12 -1.74 -10.17
C TRP A 15 -7.19 -2.79 -11.28
N GLY A 16 -6.60 -2.47 -12.42
CA GLY A 16 -6.52 -3.35 -13.58
C GLY A 16 -7.68 -3.21 -14.60
N PRO A 17 -7.52 -3.75 -15.83
CA PRO A 17 -6.25 -4.25 -16.33
C PRO A 17 -5.37 -3.03 -16.71
N GLY A 18 -4.07 -3.23 -16.93
CA GLY A 18 -3.22 -2.12 -17.32
C GLY A 18 -1.81 -2.54 -17.73
N PRO A 19 -1.08 -1.68 -18.46
CA PRO A 19 0.30 -1.94 -18.92
C PRO A 19 1.25 -2.39 -17.81
N ILE A 20 1.04 -1.88 -16.60
CA ILE A 20 1.76 -2.32 -15.40
C ILE A 20 1.53 -3.81 -15.11
N MET A 21 0.28 -4.26 -15.16
CA MET A 21 -0.08 -5.66 -14.91
C MET A 21 0.41 -6.57 -16.04
N VAL A 22 0.59 -6.01 -17.24
CA VAL A 22 1.24 -6.67 -18.39
C VAL A 22 2.73 -6.86 -18.14
N ASN A 23 3.44 -5.79 -17.77
CA ASN A 23 4.89 -5.82 -17.57
C ASN A 23 5.33 -6.74 -16.42
N HIS A 24 4.48 -6.92 -15.40
CA HIS A 24 4.77 -7.78 -14.25
C HIS A 24 4.26 -9.22 -14.41
N GLN A 25 3.61 -9.55 -15.54
CA GLN A 25 3.22 -10.93 -15.89
C GLN A 25 2.44 -11.67 -14.79
N PHE A 26 1.50 -10.99 -14.10
CA PHE A 26 0.73 -11.60 -13.00
C PHE A 26 -0.21 -12.75 -13.40
N GLY A 27 -0.37 -12.99 -14.70
CA GLY A 27 -1.15 -14.09 -15.25
C GLY A 27 -0.92 -14.21 -16.75
N ASP A 28 -1.35 -15.34 -17.31
CA ASP A 28 -1.18 -15.67 -18.74
C ASP A 28 -1.83 -14.63 -19.68
N ASP A 29 -2.88 -13.96 -19.19
CA ASP A 29 -3.59 -12.91 -19.91
C ASP A 29 -3.67 -11.65 -19.04
N ALA A 30 -2.75 -10.73 -19.28
CA ALA A 30 -2.68 -9.49 -18.52
C ALA A 30 -3.88 -8.54 -18.73
N SER A 31 -4.69 -8.76 -19.76
CA SER A 31 -5.97 -8.04 -19.91
C SER A 31 -7.03 -8.50 -18.88
N LYS A 32 -6.75 -9.56 -18.14
CA LYS A 32 -7.62 -10.15 -17.10
C LYS A 32 -7.09 -9.97 -15.67
N ASN A 33 -6.04 -9.18 -15.48
CA ASN A 33 -5.49 -8.93 -14.15
C ASN A 33 -6.21 -7.75 -13.49
N PHE A 34 -7.03 -8.06 -12.50
CA PHE A 34 -7.84 -7.10 -11.75
C PHE A 34 -7.77 -7.39 -10.25
N GLY A 35 -8.00 -6.36 -9.45
CA GLY A 35 -8.20 -6.56 -8.02
C GLY A 35 -8.56 -5.29 -7.27
N SER A 36 -9.00 -5.47 -6.04
CA SER A 36 -9.30 -4.38 -5.11
C SER A 36 -8.42 -4.42 -3.87
N TYR A 37 -7.63 -5.48 -3.70
CA TYR A 37 -6.81 -5.70 -2.51
C TYR A 37 -5.33 -5.76 -2.87
N GLY A 38 -4.49 -5.45 -1.89
CA GLY A 38 -3.05 -5.52 -2.01
C GLY A 38 -2.39 -6.02 -0.73
N LEU A 39 -1.22 -6.61 -0.89
CA LEU A 39 -0.39 -7.13 0.20
C LEU A 39 0.42 -6.01 0.84
N ASN A 40 0.60 -6.09 2.16
CA ASN A 40 1.73 -5.44 2.82
C ASN A 40 3.02 -6.16 2.37
N ALA A 41 3.80 -5.53 1.48
CA ALA A 41 4.98 -6.17 0.92
C ALA A 41 6.10 -6.39 1.95
N TRP A 42 6.04 -5.76 3.13
CA TRP A 42 6.97 -6.01 4.25
C TRP A 42 6.81 -7.38 4.91
N ILE A 43 5.72 -8.10 4.67
CA ILE A 43 5.53 -9.47 5.16
C ILE A 43 6.18 -10.52 4.25
N CYS A 44 6.53 -10.14 3.03
CA CYS A 44 7.13 -11.03 2.05
C CYS A 44 8.63 -11.21 2.33
N SER A 45 9.09 -12.45 2.37
CA SER A 45 10.53 -12.73 2.36
C SER A 45 11.09 -12.50 0.95
N VAL A 46 12.19 -11.75 0.83
CA VAL A 46 12.93 -11.64 -0.43
C VAL A 46 13.81 -12.87 -0.63
N GLY A 47 13.54 -13.66 -1.67
CA GLY A 47 14.31 -14.86 -2.03
C GLY A 47 14.87 -14.76 -3.46
N PRO A 48 16.14 -15.15 -3.72
CA PRO A 48 17.24 -15.30 -2.75
C PRO A 48 17.50 -13.96 -2.03
N SER A 49 18.26 -13.99 -0.93
CA SER A 49 18.58 -12.84 -0.08
C SER A 49 19.12 -11.67 -0.90
N SER A 50 18.21 -10.83 -1.41
CA SER A 50 18.59 -9.55 -1.97
C SER A 50 19.07 -8.73 -0.78
N PRO A 51 20.34 -8.29 -0.76
CA PRO A 51 20.84 -7.46 0.33
C PRO A 51 20.06 -6.14 0.43
N THR A 52 19.32 -5.77 -0.61
CA THR A 52 18.52 -4.55 -0.67
C THR A 52 17.08 -4.77 -0.16
N GLY A 53 16.47 -5.94 -0.37
CA GLY A 53 15.05 -6.14 -0.02
C GLY A 53 14.10 -5.18 -0.77
N TRP A 54 12.83 -5.09 -0.34
CA TRP A 54 11.97 -4.00 -0.84
C TRP A 54 12.55 -2.65 -0.46
N ARG A 55 12.52 -1.71 -1.42
CA ARG A 55 12.93 -0.32 -1.23
C ARG A 55 14.40 -0.09 -0.82
N ASN A 56 15.28 -1.09 -0.85
CA ASN A 56 16.62 -1.03 -0.23
C ASN A 56 16.61 -1.05 1.32
N ALA A 57 15.53 -1.58 1.91
CA ALA A 57 15.31 -1.71 3.35
C ALA A 57 15.02 -3.18 3.75
N ALA A 58 15.97 -4.08 3.51
CA ALA A 58 15.84 -5.50 3.87
C ALA A 58 15.69 -5.74 5.38
N GLY A 59 16.15 -4.80 6.21
CA GLY A 59 16.00 -4.84 7.68
C GLY A 59 14.54 -4.75 8.13
N ARG A 60 13.67 -4.12 7.32
CA ARG A 60 12.26 -3.86 7.63
C ARG A 60 11.33 -5.06 7.42
N GLN A 61 11.78 -6.13 6.76
CA GLN A 61 10.94 -7.29 6.48
C GLN A 61 10.63 -8.11 7.75
N TRP A 62 9.37 -8.50 7.96
CA TRP A 62 8.95 -9.29 9.13
C TRP A 62 9.56 -10.70 9.18
N LYS A 63 9.72 -11.36 8.02
CA LYS A 63 10.32 -12.71 7.83
C LYS A 63 9.64 -13.87 8.58
N LYS A 64 8.75 -13.61 9.54
CA LYS A 64 8.07 -14.58 10.42
C LYS A 64 6.63 -14.14 10.69
N LEU A 65 5.73 -15.11 10.84
CA LEU A 65 4.31 -14.87 11.15
C LEU A 65 4.02 -14.65 12.64
N GLN A 66 4.81 -15.26 13.53
CA GLN A 66 4.62 -15.16 14.99
C GLN A 66 5.41 -13.96 15.53
N SER A 67 4.86 -12.76 15.35
CA SER A 67 5.51 -11.51 15.77
C SER A 67 4.80 -10.86 16.95
N ARG A 68 5.54 -10.02 17.69
CA ARG A 68 4.95 -9.12 18.69
C ARG A 68 4.04 -8.12 17.96
N TYR A 69 2.90 -7.77 18.57
CA TYR A 69 1.91 -6.87 17.99
C TYR A 69 1.20 -7.41 16.73
N ALA A 70 1.03 -8.74 16.61
CA ALA A 70 0.36 -9.36 15.45
C ALA A 70 -1.03 -8.76 15.13
N THR A 71 -1.75 -8.28 16.14
CA THR A 71 -3.03 -7.56 16.00
C THR A 71 -2.90 -6.21 15.29
N GLU A 72 -1.71 -5.63 15.18
CA GLU A 72 -1.43 -4.31 14.60
C GLU A 72 -0.62 -4.38 13.30
N ILE A 73 -0.18 -5.57 12.88
CA ILE A 73 0.60 -5.78 11.65
C ILE A 73 -0.35 -6.08 10.48
N PRO A 74 -0.54 -5.17 9.52
CA PRO A 74 -1.44 -5.40 8.40
C PRO A 74 -0.86 -6.44 7.44
N MET A 75 -1.72 -7.28 6.86
CA MET A 75 -1.33 -8.27 5.85
C MET A 75 -1.92 -7.95 4.47
N ILE A 76 -3.24 -7.82 4.38
CA ILE A 76 -3.97 -7.52 3.15
C ILE A 76 -4.92 -6.35 3.43
N SER A 77 -4.97 -5.39 2.52
CA SER A 77 -5.83 -4.20 2.63
C SER A 77 -6.51 -3.92 1.30
N ASP A 78 -7.59 -3.12 1.33
CA ASP A 78 -7.96 -2.32 0.16
C ASP A 78 -6.72 -1.62 -0.39
N CYS A 79 -6.53 -1.71 -1.70
CA CYS A 79 -5.36 -1.17 -2.35
C CYS A 79 -5.66 -0.71 -3.78
N THR A 80 -4.82 0.17 -4.29
CA THR A 80 -4.74 0.60 -5.70
C THR A 80 -3.79 -0.25 -6.54
N TRP A 81 -3.13 -1.23 -5.91
CA TRP A 81 -2.10 -2.05 -6.49
C TRP A 81 -2.08 -3.44 -5.84
N TYR A 82 -1.35 -4.39 -6.43
CA TYR A 82 -1.22 -5.73 -5.85
C TYR A 82 -0.46 -5.74 -4.51
N CYS A 83 0.31 -4.68 -4.20
CA CYS A 83 0.99 -4.48 -2.93
C CYS A 83 1.35 -3.01 -2.66
N ALA A 84 1.68 -2.73 -1.41
CA ALA A 84 2.26 -1.47 -0.96
C ALA A 84 3.44 -1.73 -0.01
N ASN A 85 4.35 -0.76 0.08
CA ASN A 85 5.43 -0.74 1.07
C ASN A 85 5.28 0.47 2.00
N PRO A 86 4.19 0.60 2.79
CA PRO A 86 3.95 1.82 3.55
C PRO A 86 5.09 2.09 4.53
N ILE A 87 5.43 3.36 4.64
CA ILE A 87 6.40 3.93 5.56
C ILE A 87 5.78 5.17 6.20
N SER A 88 6.36 5.64 7.29
CA SER A 88 6.01 6.85 8.01
C SER A 88 7.19 7.81 8.05
N ARG A 89 6.95 9.12 8.04
CA ARG A 89 7.99 10.14 8.33
C ARG A 89 8.69 9.94 9.66
N ASN A 90 8.06 9.24 10.60
CA ASN A 90 8.65 8.95 11.91
C ASN A 90 9.57 7.73 11.89
N ASP A 91 9.61 6.97 10.80
CA ASP A 91 10.49 5.81 10.68
C ASP A 91 11.95 6.26 10.54
N LYS A 92 12.88 5.46 11.09
CA LYS A 92 14.30 5.72 10.93
C LYS A 92 14.69 5.50 9.46
N THR A 93 15.33 6.49 8.84
CA THR A 93 15.92 6.34 7.51
C THR A 93 16.89 5.17 7.49
N GLU A 94 16.69 4.20 6.62
CA GLU A 94 17.66 3.15 6.33
C GLU A 94 18.40 3.53 5.05
N ASN A 95 19.71 3.31 4.94
CA ASN A 95 20.47 3.45 3.67
C ASN A 95 20.24 4.74 2.84
N GLY A 96 19.96 5.89 3.48
CA GLY A 96 19.76 7.17 2.79
C GLY A 96 18.41 7.32 2.08
N ASP A 97 17.38 6.61 2.53
CA ASP A 97 16.01 6.57 2.00
C ASP A 97 15.49 7.86 1.35
N PRO A 98 15.55 7.94 0.00
CA PRO A 98 15.09 9.09 -0.74
C PRO A 98 13.65 8.89 -1.23
N TRP A 99 12.80 8.17 -0.47
CA TRP A 99 11.46 7.83 -0.96
C TRP A 99 10.49 8.99 -0.76
N ALA A 100 10.69 10.02 -1.59
CA ALA A 100 9.80 11.15 -1.69
C ALA A 100 8.35 10.66 -1.77
N ASN A 101 7.55 10.99 -0.76
CA ASN A 101 6.10 10.74 -0.66
C ASN A 101 5.65 9.35 -0.20
N GLY A 102 6.54 8.45 0.26
CA GLY A 102 6.14 7.09 0.71
C GLY A 102 5.20 7.07 1.90
N ASP A 103 5.27 8.12 2.72
CA ASP A 103 4.43 8.40 3.87
C ASP A 103 3.29 9.39 3.56
N SER A 104 3.23 9.92 2.35
CA SER A 104 2.25 10.95 2.00
C SER A 104 0.93 10.31 1.56
N PRO A 105 -0.23 10.83 2.01
CA PRO A 105 -1.51 10.46 1.44
C PRO A 105 -1.60 10.92 -0.02
N ALA A 106 -2.60 10.43 -0.73
CA ALA A 106 -2.96 10.99 -2.03
C ALA A 106 -3.28 12.51 -1.88
N PRO A 107 -2.85 13.39 -2.80
CA PRO A 107 -3.19 14.83 -2.74
C PRO A 107 -4.69 15.14 -2.81
N THR A 108 -5.45 14.36 -3.58
CA THR A 108 -6.92 14.43 -3.67
C THR A 108 -7.52 13.03 -3.53
N GLU A 109 -8.82 12.96 -3.20
CA GLU A 109 -9.53 11.68 -3.01
C GLU A 109 -9.53 10.83 -4.29
N ASP A 110 -9.62 11.48 -5.45
CA ASP A 110 -9.65 10.90 -6.79
C ASP A 110 -8.27 10.89 -7.48
N TRP A 111 -7.19 11.24 -6.76
CA TRP A 111 -5.88 11.47 -7.37
C TRP A 111 -5.40 10.28 -8.21
N TRP A 112 -5.61 9.06 -7.72
CA TRP A 112 -5.26 7.84 -8.44
C TRP A 112 -5.98 7.67 -9.79
N GLU A 113 -7.17 8.26 -9.95
CA GLU A 113 -7.91 8.26 -11.23
C GLU A 113 -7.30 9.22 -12.25
N THR A 114 -6.59 10.24 -11.78
CA THR A 114 -5.91 11.23 -12.62
C THR A 114 -4.51 10.78 -13.03
N GLN A 115 -4.02 9.66 -12.49
CA GLN A 115 -2.69 9.16 -12.80
C GLN A 115 -2.66 8.43 -14.14
N ASP A 116 -1.55 8.60 -14.84
CA ASP A 116 -1.28 7.87 -16.05
C ASP A 116 -1.16 6.36 -15.74
N PRO A 117 -2.05 5.50 -16.27
CA PRO A 117 -2.03 4.06 -16.00
C PRO A 117 -0.90 3.34 -16.74
N ILE A 118 -0.17 4.01 -17.64
CA ILE A 118 0.95 3.48 -18.42
C ILE A 118 2.29 3.85 -17.79
N ASN A 119 2.46 5.10 -17.36
CA ASN A 119 3.75 5.61 -16.90
C ASN A 119 4.00 5.37 -15.39
N PHE A 120 5.23 5.00 -15.02
CA PHE A 120 5.64 4.61 -13.67
C PHE A 120 5.75 5.76 -12.64
N GLY A 121 5.17 6.94 -12.92
CA GLY A 121 5.50 8.20 -12.24
C GLY A 121 5.18 8.25 -10.73
N GLN A 122 4.24 7.45 -10.24
CA GLN A 122 3.72 7.57 -8.85
C GLN A 122 4.12 6.41 -7.93
N TRP A 123 5.19 5.70 -8.27
CA TRP A 123 5.60 4.53 -7.50
C TRP A 123 5.99 4.85 -6.06
N SER A 124 6.44 6.07 -5.78
CA SER A 124 6.92 6.45 -4.46
C SER A 124 5.81 6.75 -3.44
N TYR A 125 4.53 6.79 -3.84
CA TYR A 125 3.40 7.03 -2.93
C TYR A 125 2.87 5.72 -2.32
N ASP A 126 3.65 5.05 -1.45
CA ASP A 126 3.30 3.72 -0.93
C ASP A 126 2.04 3.72 -0.05
N ILE A 127 1.99 4.57 0.98
CA ILE A 127 0.86 4.57 1.91
C ILE A 127 -0.44 5.08 1.25
N ALA A 128 -0.33 5.96 0.25
CA ALA A 128 -1.47 6.42 -0.53
C ALA A 128 -2.17 5.28 -1.28
N ARG A 129 -1.49 4.16 -1.55
CA ARG A 129 -2.12 3.01 -2.22
C ARG A 129 -3.16 2.33 -1.35
N VAL A 130 -3.02 2.41 -0.03
CA VAL A 130 -3.92 1.79 0.95
C VAL A 130 -4.79 2.82 1.69
N CYS A 131 -4.46 4.11 1.58
CA CYS A 131 -5.28 5.21 2.11
C CYS A 131 -6.36 5.62 1.10
N LEU A 132 -7.47 4.86 1.08
CA LEU A 132 -8.55 5.02 0.11
C LEU A 132 -9.90 5.16 0.80
N ASN A 133 -10.74 6.12 0.40
CA ASN A 133 -12.05 6.32 1.00
C ASN A 133 -13.11 5.31 0.49
N ARG A 134 -12.85 4.00 0.63
CA ARG A 134 -13.75 2.96 0.13
C ARG A 134 -14.89 2.59 1.05
N HIS A 135 -14.69 2.73 2.36
CA HIS A 135 -15.65 2.26 3.34
C HIS A 135 -16.04 3.37 4.32
N SER A 136 -16.41 4.55 3.83
CA SER A 136 -16.84 5.70 4.63
C SER A 136 -15.80 6.08 5.69
N LYS A 137 -14.77 6.81 5.24
CA LYS A 137 -13.61 7.25 6.01
C LYS A 137 -12.74 6.11 6.57
N GLY A 138 -12.74 4.95 5.93
CA GLY A 138 -11.87 3.84 6.30
C GLY A 138 -11.71 2.79 5.21
N VAL A 139 -10.85 1.83 5.49
CA VAL A 139 -10.54 0.66 4.67
C VAL A 139 -10.63 -0.61 5.51
N ASN A 140 -10.87 -1.75 4.86
CA ASN A 140 -10.81 -3.05 5.52
C ASN A 140 -9.40 -3.63 5.41
N MET A 141 -8.88 -4.13 6.53
CA MET A 141 -7.57 -4.77 6.60
C MET A 141 -7.64 -6.08 7.36
N THR A 142 -6.82 -7.04 6.93
CA THR A 142 -6.48 -8.24 7.70
C THR A 142 -5.17 -8.03 8.43
N PHE A 143 -5.01 -8.71 9.57
CA PHE A 143 -3.86 -8.57 10.45
C PHE A 143 -3.15 -9.91 10.66
N MET A 144 -1.91 -9.86 11.10
CA MET A 144 -1.04 -11.03 11.23
C MET A 144 -1.54 -12.07 12.26
N ASP A 145 -2.43 -11.66 13.16
CA ASP A 145 -3.16 -12.57 14.06
C ASP A 145 -4.34 -13.30 13.39
N GLY A 146 -4.59 -13.03 12.09
CA GLY A 146 -5.72 -13.56 11.32
C GLY A 146 -7.02 -12.77 11.47
N SER A 147 -7.05 -11.72 12.30
CA SER A 147 -8.23 -10.88 12.45
C SER A 147 -8.46 -9.99 11.22
N SER A 148 -9.69 -9.52 11.06
CA SER A 148 -10.06 -8.54 10.03
C SER A 148 -10.87 -7.42 10.68
N ARG A 149 -10.54 -6.17 10.35
CA ARG A 149 -11.31 -5.01 10.85
C ARG A 149 -11.21 -3.81 9.91
N LYS A 150 -12.18 -2.91 10.06
CA LYS A 150 -12.12 -1.58 9.47
C LYS A 150 -11.10 -0.72 10.21
N VAL A 151 -10.24 -0.03 9.46
CA VAL A 151 -9.27 0.95 9.94
C VAL A 151 -9.69 2.32 9.42
N ARG A 152 -9.74 3.35 10.29
CA ARG A 152 -10.01 4.73 9.86
C ARG A 152 -8.81 5.23 9.06
N LEU A 153 -9.03 6.08 8.07
CA LEU A 153 -7.93 6.54 7.20
C LEU A 153 -6.80 7.24 7.98
N HIS A 154 -7.13 8.03 9.01
CA HIS A 154 -6.12 8.65 9.87
C HIS A 154 -5.32 7.64 10.72
N ASP A 155 -5.86 6.45 10.99
CA ASP A 155 -5.18 5.43 11.81
C ASP A 155 -4.23 4.55 10.97
N ILE A 156 -4.20 4.69 9.65
CA ILE A 156 -3.34 3.89 8.76
C ILE A 156 -1.86 4.08 9.13
N TRP A 157 -1.47 5.30 9.51
CA TRP A 157 -0.10 5.66 9.89
C TRP A 157 0.29 5.19 11.30
N THR A 158 -0.65 4.68 12.10
CA THR A 158 -0.34 4.21 13.45
C THR A 158 0.03 2.72 13.48
N LEU A 159 -0.23 1.99 12.38
CA LEU A 159 -0.07 0.54 12.28
C LEU A 159 1.40 0.09 12.18
N LYS A 160 1.63 -1.19 12.47
CA LYS A 160 2.96 -1.83 12.37
C LYS A 160 3.18 -2.42 10.98
N TRP A 161 3.40 -1.56 9.99
CA TRP A 161 3.65 -1.98 8.60
C TRP A 161 4.90 -2.84 8.47
N HIS A 162 5.99 -2.46 9.12
CA HIS A 162 7.27 -3.16 9.13
C HIS A 162 7.88 -3.24 10.54
N THR A 163 8.99 -3.98 10.67
CA THR A 163 9.64 -4.26 11.98
C THR A 163 10.02 -2.98 12.74
N ASP A 164 10.45 -1.94 12.01
CA ASP A 164 10.87 -0.67 12.59
C ASP A 164 9.80 0.43 12.56
N SER A 165 8.53 0.10 12.32
CA SER A 165 7.48 1.12 12.14
C SER A 165 7.25 1.93 13.42
N VAL A 166 7.24 3.26 13.25
CA VAL A 166 6.92 4.23 14.27
C VAL A 166 5.57 4.87 13.95
N SER A 167 4.64 4.75 14.90
CA SER A 167 3.29 5.28 14.74
C SER A 167 3.32 6.79 14.54
N ASP A 168 2.53 7.29 13.60
CA ASP A 168 2.27 8.71 13.42
C ASP A 168 0.78 9.00 13.60
N TYR A 169 0.48 9.88 14.56
CA TYR A 169 -0.88 10.30 14.93
C TYR A 169 -1.24 11.68 14.35
N GLU A 170 -0.27 12.38 13.77
CA GLU A 170 -0.41 13.76 13.31
C GLU A 170 -0.52 13.85 11.80
N VAL A 171 -0.92 12.77 11.14
CA VAL A 171 -1.15 12.78 9.69
C VAL A 171 -2.31 13.71 9.35
N GLU A 172 -2.10 14.51 8.32
CA GLU A 172 -3.14 15.30 7.66
C GLU A 172 -3.43 14.67 6.29
N ILE A 173 -4.71 14.43 6.02
CA ILE A 173 -5.17 13.92 4.73
C ILE A 173 -5.92 15.08 4.07
N PRO A 174 -5.37 15.72 3.01
CA PRO A 174 -5.86 17.01 2.52
C PRO A 174 -7.35 17.04 2.12
N TRP A 175 -7.86 15.91 1.64
CA TRP A 175 -9.23 15.75 1.16
C TRP A 175 -10.17 15.12 2.20
N LEU A 176 -9.68 14.79 3.40
CA LEU A 176 -10.47 14.16 4.45
C LEU A 176 -10.48 15.02 5.71
N ARG A 177 -11.66 15.54 6.05
CA ARG A 177 -11.88 16.22 7.33
C ARG A 177 -11.87 15.20 8.48
N ARG A 178 -11.06 15.50 9.51
CA ARG A 178 -11.05 14.81 10.82
C ARG A 178 -12.46 14.77 11.42
#